data_AF-A0A4U2D5R2-F1
#
_entry.id   AF-A0A4U2D5R2-F1
#
_cell.length_a   1.000
_cell.length_b   1.000
_cell.length_c   1.000
_cell.angle_alpha   90.00
_cell.angle_beta   90.00
_cell.angle_gamma   90.00
#
_symmetry.space_group_name_H-M   'P 1'
#
loop_
_entity.id
_entity.type
_entity.pdbx_description
1 polymer ?
#
loop_
_entity_poly.entity_id
_entity_poly.type
_entity_poly.pdbx_seq_one_letter_code
_entity_poly.pdbx_strand_id
1 'polypeptide(L)'
;MYSIDTNVFLMATGCNFQSDIGVRFRQIAIRSLHKVNDDILQGGESNRALAHKVKGIALSCGATEVARICLKLEHYDAVINESAGKKILMDVSNAMIQLFDA
;
A
#
# COMPACT_ATOMS: atom_id res chain seq x y z
N MET A 1 5.56 -11.10 -8.91
CA MET A 1 4.11 -10.83 -8.80
C MET A 1 3.81 -10.79 -7.32
N TYR A 2 3.19 -9.71 -6.82
CA TYR A 2 2.84 -9.60 -5.39
C TYR A 2 1.68 -10.54 -5.07
N SER A 3 1.54 -10.96 -3.81
CA SER A 3 0.46 -11.81 -3.35
C SER A 3 -0.14 -11.28 -2.05
N ILE A 4 -1.41 -11.63 -1.82
CA ILE A 4 -2.08 -11.34 -0.55
C ILE A 4 -2.03 -12.56 0.35
N ASP A 5 -1.47 -12.38 1.55
CA ASP A 5 -1.64 -13.32 2.63
C ASP A 5 -3.01 -13.11 3.29
N THR A 6 -3.95 -13.99 2.96
CA THR A 6 -5.34 -13.92 3.47
C THR A 6 -5.45 -14.22 4.96
N ASN A 7 -4.48 -14.93 5.54
CA ASN A 7 -4.42 -15.16 6.99
C ASN A 7 -3.98 -13.89 7.71
N VAL A 8 -2.99 -13.17 7.18
CA VAL A 8 -2.63 -11.84 7.70
C VAL A 8 -3.80 -10.87 7.56
N PHE A 9 -4.50 -10.86 6.42
CA PHE A 9 -5.70 -10.06 6.24
C PHE A 9 -6.75 -10.35 7.33
N LEU A 10 -7.04 -11.63 7.57
CA LEU A 10 -7.99 -12.06 8.60
C LEU A 10 -7.56 -11.59 10.00
N MET A 11 -6.29 -11.77 10.34
CA MET A 11 -5.74 -11.36 11.65
C MET A 11 -5.75 -9.84 11.84
N ALA A 12 -5.51 -9.06 10.77
CA ALA A 12 -5.46 -7.60 10.84
C ALA A 12 -6.85 -6.95 10.84
N THR A 13 -7.80 -7.54 10.13
CA THR A 13 -9.14 -6.94 9.90
C THR A 13 -10.25 -7.61 10.70
N GLY A 14 -10.02 -8.84 11.20
CA GLY A 14 -11.04 -9.67 11.83
C GLY A 14 -12.05 -10.27 10.84
N CYS A 15 -11.81 -10.20 9.54
CA CYS A 15 -12.75 -10.71 8.54
C CYS A 15 -12.10 -11.52 7.42
N ASN A 16 -12.87 -12.46 6.86
CA ASN A 16 -12.42 -13.28 5.74
C ASN A 16 -12.28 -12.44 4.48
N PHE A 17 -11.17 -12.61 3.75
CA PHE A 17 -10.88 -11.86 2.52
C PHE A 17 -12.04 -11.93 1.51
N GLN A 18 -12.62 -13.10 1.27
CA GLN A 18 -13.70 -13.30 0.30
C GLN A 18 -15.12 -12.97 0.82
N SER A 19 -15.25 -12.51 2.07
CA SER A 19 -16.57 -12.13 2.61
C SER A 19 -17.00 -10.75 2.12
N ASP A 20 -18.30 -10.44 2.14
CA ASP A 20 -18.83 -9.12 1.78
C ASP A 20 -18.16 -7.98 2.55
N ILE A 21 -17.87 -8.21 3.84
CA ILE A 21 -17.18 -7.24 4.68
C ILE A 21 -15.68 -7.14 4.30
N GLY A 22 -15.03 -8.25 3.95
CA GLY A 22 -13.67 -8.27 3.42
C GLY A 22 -13.54 -7.52 2.10
N VAL A 23 -14.52 -7.65 1.20
CA VAL A 23 -14.62 -6.86 -0.04
C VAL A 23 -14.73 -5.37 0.28
N ARG A 24 -15.57 -4.97 1.25
CA ARG A 24 -15.67 -3.57 1.68
C ARG A 24 -14.37 -3.02 2.25
N PHE A 25 -13.62 -3.80 3.03
CA PHE A 25 -12.29 -3.41 3.51
C PHE A 25 -11.33 -3.15 2.34
N ARG A 26 -11.32 -4.01 1.32
CA ARG A 26 -10.49 -3.81 0.13
C ARG A 26 -10.88 -2.57 -0.66
N GLN A 27 -12.18 -2.29 -0.81
CA GLN A 27 -12.65 -1.07 -1.46
C GLN A 27 -12.25 0.20 -0.68
N ILE A 28 -12.18 0.14 0.65
CA ILE A 28 -11.62 1.24 1.46
C ILE A 28 -10.12 1.39 1.16
N ALA A 29 -9.37 0.29 1.17
CA ALA A 29 -7.93 0.28 0.86
C ALA A 29 -7.63 0.84 -0.54
N ILE A 30 -8.39 0.44 -1.57
CA ILE A 30 -8.27 0.95 -2.95
C ILE A 30 -8.48 2.47 -2.98
N ARG A 31 -9.53 2.98 -2.32
CA ARG A 31 -9.78 4.43 -2.24
C ARG A 31 -8.64 5.16 -1.54
N SER A 32 -8.07 4.58 -0.48
CA SER A 32 -6.91 5.15 0.19
C SER A 32 -5.66 5.15 -0.70
N LEU A 33 -5.43 4.12 -1.50
CA LEU A 33 -4.31 4.06 -2.45
C LEU A 33 -4.46 5.09 -3.57
N HIS A 34 -5.66 5.28 -4.10
CA HIS A 34 -5.92 6.37 -5.05
C HIS A 34 -5.59 7.73 -4.46
N LYS A 35 -6.00 7.99 -3.22
CA LYS A 35 -5.64 9.24 -2.53
C LYS A 35 -4.12 9.39 -2.39
N VAL A 36 -3.40 8.33 -2.05
CA VAL A 36 -1.93 8.37 -1.99
C VAL A 36 -1.32 8.67 -3.37
N ASN A 37 -1.87 8.11 -4.45
CA ASN A 37 -1.43 8.44 -5.81
C ASN A 37 -1.65 9.92 -6.13
N ASP A 38 -2.79 10.49 -5.74
CA ASP A 38 -3.06 11.92 -5.89
C ASP A 38 -2.07 12.76 -5.05
N ASP A 39 -1.81 12.37 -3.80
CA ASP A 39 -0.86 13.04 -2.90
C ASP A 39 0.58 13.03 -3.50
N ILE A 40 0.99 11.93 -4.16
CA ILE A 40 2.27 11.82 -4.87
C ILE A 40 2.34 12.85 -6.00
N LEU A 41 1.28 12.98 -6.80
CA LEU A 41 1.22 13.89 -7.95
C LEU A 41 1.18 15.36 -7.52
N GLN A 42 0.53 15.67 -6.40
CA GLN A 42 0.49 17.02 -5.84
C GLN A 42 1.82 17.42 -5.21
N GLY A 43 2.65 16.45 -4.80
CA GLY A 43 4.00 16.71 -4.28
C GLY A 43 4.05 17.37 -2.90
N GLY A 44 2.94 17.36 -2.15
CA GLY A 44 2.84 18.00 -0.83
C GLY A 44 3.44 17.20 0.33
N GLU A 45 3.76 15.92 0.12
CA GLU A 45 4.27 15.03 1.15
C GLU A 45 5.60 14.38 0.75
N SER A 46 6.44 14.09 1.75
CA SER A 46 7.70 13.40 1.54
C SER A 46 7.50 11.92 1.20
N ASN A 47 8.47 11.33 0.52
CA ASN A 47 8.45 9.90 0.20
C ASN A 47 8.32 9.04 1.47
N ARG A 48 9.01 9.40 2.56
CA ARG A 48 8.84 8.74 3.85
C ARG A 48 7.38 8.75 4.35
N ALA A 49 6.70 9.90 4.29
CA ALA A 49 5.32 10.01 4.76
C ALA A 49 4.36 9.18 3.89
N LEU A 50 4.52 9.26 2.57
CA LEU A 50 3.73 8.49 1.62
C LEU A 50 3.98 6.98 1.77
N ALA A 51 5.24 6.57 1.89
CA ALA A 51 5.62 5.18 2.14
C ALA A 51 5.02 4.64 3.44
N HIS A 52 4.97 5.46 4.50
CA HIS A 52 4.32 5.08 5.75
C HIS A 52 2.84 4.77 5.58
N LYS A 53 2.11 5.58 4.80
CA LYS A 53 0.70 5.34 4.48
C LYS A 53 0.52 4.04 3.70
N VAL A 54 1.27 3.86 2.61
CA VAL A 54 1.17 2.64 1.77
C VAL A 54 1.53 1.40 2.58
N LYS A 55 2.55 1.47 3.43
CA LYS A 55 2.93 0.37 4.33
C LYS A 55 1.78 -0.03 5.26
N GLY A 56 1.10 0.94 5.86
CA GLY A 56 -0.04 0.67 6.76
C GLY A 56 -1.19 -0.05 6.04
N ILE A 57 -1.50 0.37 4.81
CA ILE A 57 -2.50 -0.29 3.97
C ILE A 57 -2.03 -1.71 3.62
N ALA A 58 -0.77 -1.86 3.19
CA ALA A 58 -0.21 -3.14 2.80
C ALA A 58 -0.21 -4.17 3.95
N LEU A 59 0.16 -3.75 5.15
CA LEU A 59 0.11 -4.60 6.35
C LEU A 59 -1.33 -5.03 6.68
N SER A 60 -2.28 -4.08 6.65
CA SER A 60 -3.70 -4.35 6.93
C SER A 60 -4.30 -5.35 5.94
N CYS A 61 -3.81 -5.33 4.70
CA CYS A 61 -4.33 -6.16 3.62
C CYS A 61 -3.52 -7.43 3.35
N GLY A 62 -2.48 -7.73 4.13
CA GLY A 62 -1.65 -8.92 3.92
C GLY A 62 -0.68 -8.86 2.73
N ALA A 63 -0.42 -7.67 2.17
CA ALA A 63 0.55 -7.46 1.08
C ALA A 63 1.98 -7.27 1.63
N THR A 64 2.54 -8.32 2.22
CA THR A 64 3.78 -8.29 3.01
C THR A 64 5.00 -7.79 2.22
N GLU A 65 5.11 -8.15 0.94
CA GLU A 65 6.21 -7.70 0.08
C GLU A 65 6.16 -6.20 -0.17
N VAL A 66 4.96 -5.64 -0.38
CA VAL A 66 4.80 -4.19 -0.57
C VAL A 66 5.10 -3.45 0.73
N ALA A 67 4.63 -3.95 1.86
CA ALA A 67 4.96 -3.39 3.17
C ALA A 67 6.49 -3.35 3.39
N ARG A 68 7.21 -4.38 2.96
CA ARG A 68 8.69 -4.43 3.03
C ARG A 68 9.36 -3.42 2.10
N ILE A 69 8.83 -3.20 0.90
CA ILE A 69 9.33 -2.16 -0.03
C ILE A 69 9.14 -0.78 0.60
N CYS A 70 7.94 -0.48 1.11
CA CYS A 70 7.65 0.80 1.75
C CYS A 70 8.52 1.03 3.00
N LEU A 71 8.77 -0.01 3.80
CA LEU A 71 9.69 0.08 4.94
C LEU A 71 11.12 0.48 4.49
N LYS A 72 11.61 -0.07 3.39
CA LYS A 72 12.92 0.30 2.83
C LYS A 72 12.92 1.74 2.34
N LEU A 73 11.85 2.20 1.69
CA LEU A 73 11.72 3.60 1.29
C LEU A 73 11.74 4.55 2.49
N GLU A 74 11.05 4.21 3.58
CA GLU A 74 11.09 5.00 4.82
C GLU A 74 12.48 5.05 5.46
N HIS A 75 13.18 3.91 5.52
CA HIS A 75 14.50 3.81 6.12
C HIS A 75 15.59 4.51 5.31
N TYR A 76 15.48 4.47 3.98
CA TYR A 76 16.48 5.01 3.06
C TYR A 76 16.06 6.34 2.41
N ASP A 77 15.02 7.01 2.94
CA ASP A 77 14.49 8.27 2.40
C ASP A 77 15.57 9.34 2.18
N ALA A 78 16.54 9.44 3.11
CA ALA A 78 17.62 10.42 3.03
C ALA A 78 18.66 10.15 1.92
N VAL A 79 18.70 8.94 1.35
CA VAL A 79 19.67 8.54 0.31
C VAL A 79 19.02 8.20 -1.03
N ILE A 80 17.73 7.87 -1.04
CA ILE A 80 16.98 7.57 -2.26
C ILE A 80 16.65 8.86 -3.00
N ASN A 81 16.83 8.85 -4.31
CA ASN A 81 16.39 9.96 -5.16
C ASN A 81 14.88 10.17 -5.03
N GLU A 82 14.46 11.41 -4.79
CA GLU A 82 13.06 11.76 -4.55
C GLU A 82 12.12 11.25 -5.66
N SER A 83 12.48 11.49 -6.93
CA SER A 83 11.67 11.08 -8.08
C SER A 83 11.60 9.55 -8.22
N ALA A 84 12.69 8.85 -7.89
CA ALA A 84 12.71 7.38 -7.90
C ALA A 84 11.82 6.80 -6.79
N GLY A 85 11.84 7.39 -5.60
CA GLY A 85 10.95 6.98 -4.50
C GLY A 85 9.47 7.18 -4.85
N LYS A 86 9.11 8.33 -5.44
CA LYS A 86 7.75 8.60 -5.93
C LYS A 86 7.30 7.58 -6.98
N LYS A 87 8.17 7.24 -7.93
CA LYS A 87 7.87 6.22 -8.94
C LYS A 87 7.62 4.84 -8.32
N ILE A 88 8.49 4.40 -7.40
CA ILE A 88 8.31 3.12 -6.71
C ILE A 88 6.98 3.10 -5.95
N LEU A 89 6.65 4.18 -5.23
CA LEU A 89 5.38 4.30 -4.51
C LEU A 89 4.17 4.18 -5.43
N MET A 90 4.20 4.88 -6.57
CA MET A 90 3.14 4.79 -7.58
C MET A 90 3.00 3.37 -8.12
N ASP A 91 4.12 2.72 -8.46
CA ASP A 91 4.14 1.36 -9.02
C ASP A 91 3.57 0.34 -8.02
N VAL A 92 3.95 0.40 -6.74
CA VAL A 92 3.44 -0.54 -5.73
C VAL A 92 2.00 -0.26 -5.35
N SER A 93 1.57 1.00 -5.28
CA SER A 93 0.17 1.38 -5.03
C SER A 93 -0.73 0.86 -6.14
N ASN A 94 -0.35 1.03 -7.41
CA ASN A 94 -1.11 0.52 -8.55
C ASN A 94 -1.17 -1.01 -8.57
N ALA A 95 -0.07 -1.68 -8.23
CA ALA A 95 -0.07 -3.13 -8.13
C ALA A 95 -0.99 -3.63 -7.00
N MET A 96 -1.04 -2.94 -5.86
CA MET A 96 -1.96 -3.27 -4.77
C MET A 96 -3.43 -3.06 -5.16
N ILE A 97 -3.75 -1.98 -5.87
CA ILE A 97 -5.12 -1.75 -6.38
C ILE A 97 -5.56 -2.95 -7.22
N GLN A 98 -4.72 -3.40 -8.16
CA GLN A 98 -5.02 -4.57 -9.01
C GLN A 98 -5.20 -5.87 -8.20
N LEU A 99 -4.41 -6.06 -7.13
CA LEU A 99 -4.55 -7.23 -6.25
C LEU A 99 -5.84 -7.21 -5.42
N PHE A 100 -6.34 -6.01 -5.09
CA PHE A 100 -7.52 -5.85 -4.25
C PHE A 100 -8.83 -5.90 -5.04
N ASP A 101 -8.78 -5.53 -6.32
CA ASP A 101 -9.90 -5.64 -7.27
C ASP A 101 -10.16 -7.09 -7.73
N ALA A 102 -9.17 -7.98 -7.58
CA ALA A 102 -9.31 -9.41 -7.86
C ALA A 102 -10.14 -10.17 -6.80
#